data_AF-A0A4W5NZT9-F1
#
_entry.id   AF-A0A4W5NZT9-F1
#
_cell.length_a   1.000
_cell.length_b   1.000
_cell.length_c   1.000
_cell.angle_alpha   90.00
_cell.angle_beta   90.00
_cell.angle_gamma   90.00
#
_symmetry.space_group_name_H-M   'P 1'
#
loop_
_entity.id
_entity.type
_entity.pdbx_description
1 polymer ?
#
loop_
_entity_poly.entity_id
_entity_poly.type
_entity_poly.pdbx_seq_one_letter_code
_entity_poly.pdbx_strand_id
1 'polypeptide(L)'
;MIESMLARTEYIDDVSRSPLSLYDPPHLSSLIYCSLCYSGQVGLGRTSHMVCSHRWLLDYNKHRCRHNRHWEQDRKPPSLARFSYLHMKYLFFSWLAVFVGSWVVYVEYSSYSELCRGHECKNSICDKYRKGVIDGSACSSLCEKDTLYLGKCLSAKPNNQVYSGGWGDLEGVIKCQMEEIPHYNLGAEMEHRKEASPFNKPTKGTSVEKFKEMVLSHLKTKVGEQANLPDLVSLVFSVADYNKDGLISLPESRSMWALLQLNEFLLAIVLQDREHTPRLLGFCGDLFVIEKVPNAPLYGISLPWVVELWIPAGVRRSMDQWFTPSWPRKAKISIGLLELVEDVFHGTYGSFLMCDVSADGFGYNDRHDLKVMDTRHIVPEATFQKAMRERRCDMEEDCLYGADCRTSCDLTKHRCTPEVTQPNLAKACGALKDYLLNGAPSDIQEELEKQLYSCIALKGSAEQMEMEHSLILNNLKTLLWKKISHTKDS
;
A
#
# COMPACT_ATOMS: atom_id res chain seq x y z
N MET A 1 13.85 69.30 16.40
CA MET A 1 14.20 69.52 14.98
C MET A 1 13.66 68.32 14.22
N ILE A 2 12.46 68.38 13.62
CA ILE A 2 12.13 69.16 12.40
C ILE A 2 13.07 68.69 11.28
N GLU A 3 12.70 68.10 10.14
CA GLU A 3 11.47 67.76 9.41
C GLU A 3 11.91 66.64 8.43
N SER A 4 11.15 65.59 8.11
CA SER A 4 9.90 65.56 7.34
C SER A 4 10.09 65.92 5.84
N MET A 5 9.73 64.97 4.96
CA MET A 5 8.75 65.13 3.87
C MET A 5 9.38 65.39 2.47
N LEU A 6 8.83 65.00 1.31
CA LEU A 6 7.64 64.25 0.88
C LEU A 6 7.71 64.10 -0.65
N ALA A 7 7.12 63.03 -1.17
CA ALA A 7 6.08 63.01 -2.23
C ALA A 7 5.86 61.53 -2.56
N ARG A 8 4.78 60.81 -2.22
CA ARG A 8 3.34 61.10 -2.02
C ARG A 8 2.63 61.65 -3.27
N THR A 9 1.85 60.76 -3.88
CA THR A 9 0.44 60.95 -4.28
C THR A 9 -0.19 59.55 -4.18
N GLU A 10 -0.99 59.19 -3.16
CA GLU A 10 -2.44 59.46 -2.93
C GLU A 10 -3.33 58.80 -4.02
N TYR A 11 -4.36 57.95 -3.76
CA TYR A 11 -5.48 57.95 -2.79
C TYR A 11 -6.13 56.51 -2.77
N ILE A 12 -6.50 55.87 -1.63
CA ILE A 12 -7.86 55.72 -1.00
C ILE A 12 -8.91 55.02 -1.93
N ASP A 13 -9.69 53.97 -1.60
CA ASP A 13 -10.32 53.45 -0.37
C ASP A 13 -10.71 51.95 -0.49
N ASP A 14 -11.14 51.42 0.67
CA ASP A 14 -11.56 50.07 1.09
C ASP A 14 -12.76 49.41 0.34
N VAL A 15 -13.06 48.15 0.73
CA VAL A 15 -14.31 47.36 0.58
C VAL A 15 -14.28 46.09 -0.32
N SER A 16 -14.14 44.96 0.37
CA SER A 16 -14.75 43.63 0.15
C SER A 16 -14.84 43.06 -1.29
N ARG A 17 -14.13 41.95 -1.53
CA ARG A 17 -14.59 40.77 -2.30
C ARG A 17 -13.46 39.74 -2.40
N SER A 18 -13.71 38.51 -1.95
CA SER A 18 -13.10 37.31 -2.56
C SER A 18 -13.30 37.38 -4.08
N PRO A 19 -12.40 36.88 -4.95
CA PRO A 19 -12.40 35.43 -5.20
C PRO A 19 -11.11 34.83 -5.84
N LEU A 20 -11.20 33.52 -6.15
CA LEU A 20 -10.49 32.77 -7.19
C LEU A 20 -9.13 32.12 -6.86
N SER A 21 -9.28 30.92 -6.31
CA SER A 21 -8.51 29.73 -6.68
C SER A 21 -8.32 29.63 -8.21
N LEU A 22 -7.07 29.55 -8.64
CA LEU A 22 -6.66 29.22 -10.00
C LEU A 22 -5.98 27.85 -9.92
N TYR A 23 -6.65 26.79 -10.37
CA TYR A 23 -6.09 25.56 -10.99
C TYR A 23 -7.22 24.52 -11.15
N ASP A 24 -8.06 24.70 -12.17
CA ASP A 24 -8.92 23.65 -12.73
C ASP A 24 -8.31 23.22 -14.10
N PRO A 25 -8.08 21.92 -14.37
CA PRO A 25 -7.78 21.45 -15.71
C PRO A 25 -9.06 21.33 -16.56
N PRO A 26 -9.00 21.56 -17.89
CA PRO A 26 -10.20 21.68 -18.72
C PRO A 26 -10.89 20.33 -18.98
N HIS A 27 -12.22 20.41 -19.01
CA HIS A 27 -13.17 19.40 -19.49
C HIS A 27 -12.68 18.61 -20.71
N LEU A 28 -12.36 17.33 -20.48
CA LEU A 28 -12.10 16.32 -21.51
C LEU A 28 -13.26 15.31 -21.61
N SER A 29 -14.50 15.76 -21.39
CA SER A 29 -15.70 14.91 -21.35
C SER A 29 -16.63 15.04 -22.57
N SER A 30 -16.28 15.85 -23.58
CA SER A 30 -17.15 16.14 -24.74
C SER A 30 -16.74 15.49 -26.07
N LEU A 31 -15.69 14.65 -26.11
CA LEU A 31 -15.23 14.01 -27.35
C LEU A 31 -15.38 12.47 -27.40
N ILE A 32 -15.89 11.83 -26.35
CA ILE A 32 -16.02 10.35 -26.30
C ILE A 32 -17.46 9.87 -26.65
N TYR A 33 -18.45 10.76 -26.70
CA TYR A 33 -19.85 10.38 -26.95
C TYR A 33 -20.32 10.36 -28.41
N CYS A 34 -19.46 10.65 -29.39
CA CYS A 34 -19.87 10.67 -30.81
C CYS A 34 -19.52 9.40 -31.63
N SER A 35 -18.91 8.37 -31.02
CA SER A 35 -18.39 7.21 -31.76
C SER A 35 -19.25 5.95 -31.68
N LEU A 36 -20.34 5.95 -30.90
CA LEU A 36 -21.16 4.75 -30.64
C LEU A 36 -22.56 4.75 -31.27
N CYS A 37 -22.91 5.72 -32.11
CA CYS A 37 -24.23 5.80 -32.76
C CYS A 37 -24.26 5.42 -34.25
N TYR A 38 -23.23 4.72 -34.77
CA TYR A 38 -23.17 4.34 -36.19
C TYR A 38 -22.90 2.84 -36.40
N SER A 39 -23.55 1.96 -35.63
CA SER A 39 -23.77 0.58 -36.10
C SER A 39 -24.96 -0.05 -35.39
N GLY A 40 -26.14 0.04 -35.99
CA GLY A 40 -27.30 -0.70 -35.49
C GLY A 40 -28.60 -0.27 -36.14
N GLN A 41 -28.89 -0.75 -37.36
CA GLN A 41 -30.26 -0.93 -37.82
C GLN A 41 -30.33 -1.81 -39.08
N VAL A 42 -30.77 -3.05 -38.91
CA VAL A 42 -31.41 -3.89 -39.94
C VAL A 42 -32.65 -4.53 -39.30
N GLY A 43 -33.84 -4.10 -39.76
CA GLY A 43 -35.16 -4.77 -39.68
C GLY A 43 -35.76 -4.97 -38.27
N LEU A 44 -37.05 -4.80 -37.98
CA LEU A 44 -38.29 -4.71 -38.75
C LEU A 44 -39.39 -4.18 -37.80
N GLY A 45 -40.32 -3.37 -38.29
CA GLY A 45 -41.70 -3.38 -37.77
C GLY A 45 -42.32 -2.05 -37.33
N ARG A 46 -43.32 -1.63 -38.12
CA ARG A 46 -44.50 -0.81 -37.77
C ARG A 46 -44.39 0.72 -37.72
N THR A 47 -44.69 1.30 -38.88
CA THR A 47 -45.78 2.28 -39.14
C THR A 47 -46.13 3.29 -38.03
N SER A 48 -45.86 4.58 -38.28
CA SER A 48 -46.88 5.64 -38.23
C SER A 48 -46.41 6.93 -38.89
N HIS A 49 -47.40 7.65 -39.42
CA HIS A 49 -47.35 8.71 -40.42
C HIS A 49 -46.74 10.06 -39.97
N MET A 50 -46.19 10.75 -40.98
CA MET A 50 -46.27 12.18 -41.32
C MET A 50 -46.30 13.24 -40.20
N VAL A 51 -45.46 14.27 -40.30
CA VAL A 51 -45.83 15.58 -40.88
C VAL A 51 -44.54 16.36 -41.24
N CYS A 52 -44.43 16.75 -42.52
CA CYS A 52 -43.50 17.75 -43.02
C CYS A 52 -44.08 19.17 -42.85
N SER A 53 -43.23 20.13 -42.47
CA SER A 53 -43.40 21.57 -42.69
C SER A 53 -42.01 22.20 -42.49
N HIS A 54 -41.40 23.04 -43.33
CA HIS A 54 -41.90 24.04 -44.24
C HIS A 54 -40.91 24.23 -45.42
N ARG A 55 -41.48 24.64 -46.55
CA ARG A 55 -40.92 24.94 -47.87
C ARG A 55 -40.32 26.36 -47.95
N TRP A 56 -39.19 26.55 -48.64
CA TRP A 56 -38.79 27.70 -49.49
C TRP A 56 -37.79 27.17 -50.54
N LEU A 57 -38.21 26.93 -51.78
CA LEU A 57 -38.15 27.79 -52.99
C LEU A 57 -36.72 27.87 -53.60
N LEU A 58 -36.54 27.19 -54.75
CA LEU A 58 -36.21 27.77 -56.08
C LEU A 58 -34.70 27.89 -56.31
N ASP A 59 -34.09 27.56 -57.45
CA ASP A 59 -34.52 27.12 -58.78
C ASP A 59 -33.23 26.81 -59.59
N TYR A 60 -33.41 26.33 -60.83
CA TYR A 60 -32.50 26.38 -61.98
C TYR A 60 -31.65 25.15 -62.41
N ASN A 61 -32.32 24.37 -63.29
CA ASN A 61 -31.92 23.96 -64.65
C ASN A 61 -30.58 23.22 -64.89
N LYS A 62 -30.58 21.94 -65.30
CA LYS A 62 -30.99 21.34 -66.60
C LYS A 62 -29.85 21.30 -67.64
N HIS A 63 -29.40 20.09 -67.97
CA HIS A 63 -28.93 19.58 -69.28
C HIS A 63 -28.07 18.31 -69.05
N ARG A 64 -28.03 17.26 -69.86
CA ARG A 64 -28.79 16.72 -70.99
C ARG A 64 -28.12 15.35 -71.27
N CYS A 65 -28.89 14.29 -71.48
CA CYS A 65 -28.35 12.99 -71.89
C CYS A 65 -27.66 13.06 -73.28
N ARG A 66 -26.54 12.37 -73.47
CA ARG A 66 -26.10 11.88 -74.79
C ARG A 66 -25.23 10.63 -74.67
N HIS A 67 -25.70 9.56 -75.31
CA HIS A 67 -24.95 8.35 -75.64
C HIS A 67 -23.75 8.69 -76.54
N ASN A 68 -22.57 8.12 -76.26
CA ASN A 68 -21.91 7.21 -77.21
C ASN A 68 -20.67 6.52 -76.62
N ARG A 69 -20.51 5.26 -77.00
CA ARG A 69 -19.37 4.38 -76.71
C ARG A 69 -18.13 4.84 -77.48
N HIS A 70 -16.99 4.95 -76.81
CA HIS A 70 -15.74 4.41 -77.33
C HIS A 70 -14.77 4.09 -76.20
N TRP A 71 -14.04 2.99 -76.43
CA TRP A 71 -13.09 2.37 -75.54
C TRP A 71 -11.84 3.24 -75.41
N GLU A 72 -11.49 3.64 -74.20
CA GLU A 72 -10.11 4.01 -73.87
C GLU A 72 -9.76 3.37 -72.52
N GLN A 73 -8.78 2.49 -72.58
CA GLN A 73 -8.34 1.64 -71.50
C GLN A 73 -7.30 2.39 -70.67
N ASP A 74 -7.76 3.23 -69.73
CA ASP A 74 -6.88 3.79 -68.71
C ASP A 74 -6.59 2.74 -67.63
N ARG A 75 -5.52 1.98 -67.86
CA ARG A 75 -4.84 1.22 -66.81
C ARG A 75 -4.33 2.20 -65.75
N LYS A 76 -5.06 2.34 -64.64
CA LYS A 76 -4.48 2.89 -63.41
C LYS A 76 -3.26 2.05 -63.03
N PRO A 77 -2.09 2.65 -62.73
CA PRO A 77 -0.87 1.90 -62.45
C PRO A 77 -1.01 1.06 -61.16
N PRO A 78 -0.37 -0.12 -61.06
CA PRO A 78 -0.44 -1.01 -59.89
C PRO A 78 0.17 -0.41 -58.60
N SER A 79 0.81 0.75 -58.70
CA SER A 79 1.54 1.40 -57.60
C SER A 79 0.64 2.16 -56.62
N LEU A 80 -0.56 2.60 -57.02
CA LEU A 80 -1.47 3.31 -56.12
C LEU A 80 -2.18 2.38 -55.11
N ALA A 81 -2.43 1.11 -55.49
CA ALA A 81 -3.11 0.15 -54.61
C ALA A 81 -2.23 -0.30 -53.43
N ARG A 82 -0.91 -0.43 -53.64
CA ARG A 82 0.06 -0.73 -52.57
C ARG A 82 0.23 0.43 -51.59
N PHE A 83 0.21 1.67 -52.08
CA PHE A 83 0.27 2.87 -51.24
C PHE A 83 -0.99 2.99 -50.35
N SER A 84 -2.18 2.70 -50.91
CA SER A 84 -3.45 2.73 -50.16
C SER A 84 -3.55 1.66 -49.09
N TYR A 85 -3.01 0.46 -49.32
CA TYR A 85 -3.03 -0.63 -48.35
C TYR A 85 -2.04 -0.41 -47.20
N LEU A 86 -0.86 0.15 -47.48
CA LEU A 86 0.09 0.59 -46.46
C LEU A 86 -0.53 1.71 -45.61
N HIS A 87 -1.17 2.71 -46.23
CA HIS A 87 -1.82 3.80 -45.51
C HIS A 87 -2.97 3.30 -44.62
N MET A 88 -3.79 2.35 -45.10
CA MET A 88 -4.82 1.69 -44.29
C MET A 88 -4.24 0.87 -43.12
N LYS A 89 -3.10 0.20 -43.32
CA LYS A 89 -2.39 -0.49 -42.23
C LYS A 89 -1.90 0.47 -41.16
N TYR A 90 -1.26 1.57 -41.55
CA TYR A 90 -0.78 2.58 -40.59
C TYR A 90 -1.93 3.25 -39.84
N LEU A 91 -3.06 3.54 -40.51
CA LEU A 91 -4.27 4.06 -39.86
C LEU A 91 -4.87 3.05 -38.88
N PHE A 92 -4.91 1.76 -39.25
CA PHE A 92 -5.39 0.70 -38.36
C PHE A 92 -4.49 0.54 -37.11
N PHE A 93 -3.17 0.50 -37.29
CA PHE A 93 -2.24 0.40 -36.16
C PHE A 93 -2.24 1.67 -35.30
N SER A 94 -2.40 2.85 -35.90
CA SER A 94 -2.54 4.11 -35.16
C SER A 94 -3.85 4.13 -34.36
N TRP A 95 -4.97 3.73 -34.95
CA TRP A 95 -6.25 3.61 -34.26
C TRP A 95 -6.18 2.58 -33.12
N LEU A 96 -5.57 1.41 -33.37
CA LEU A 96 -5.37 0.38 -32.35
C LEU A 96 -4.49 0.89 -31.20
N ALA A 97 -3.40 1.61 -31.51
CA ALA A 97 -2.53 2.21 -30.49
C ALA A 97 -3.28 3.24 -29.63
N VAL A 98 -4.12 4.08 -30.24
CA VAL A 98 -4.97 5.04 -29.50
C VAL A 98 -6.02 4.31 -28.66
N PHE A 99 -6.65 3.26 -29.19
CA PHE A 99 -7.65 2.48 -28.47
C PHE A 99 -7.05 1.75 -27.28
N VAL A 100 -5.93 1.03 -27.49
CA VAL A 100 -5.19 0.34 -26.43
C VAL A 100 -4.62 1.34 -25.43
N GLY A 101 -4.05 2.46 -25.88
CA GLY A 101 -3.57 3.53 -25.01
C GLY A 101 -4.68 4.12 -24.15
N SER A 102 -5.84 4.42 -24.74
CA SER A 102 -7.01 4.92 -24.01
C SER A 102 -7.57 3.90 -23.03
N TRP A 103 -7.57 2.61 -23.40
CA TRP A 103 -7.98 1.52 -22.50
C TRP A 103 -7.03 1.40 -21.30
N VAL A 104 -5.71 1.42 -21.54
CA VAL A 104 -4.70 1.37 -20.49
C VAL A 104 -4.84 2.57 -19.54
N VAL A 105 -5.01 3.78 -20.07
CA VAL A 105 -5.23 4.99 -19.24
C VAL A 105 -6.54 4.87 -18.45
N TYR A 106 -7.61 4.35 -19.05
CA TYR A 106 -8.88 4.15 -18.36
C TYR A 106 -8.76 3.14 -17.22
N VAL A 107 -8.13 1.99 -17.47
CA VAL A 107 -7.92 0.95 -16.46
C VAL A 107 -7.05 1.47 -15.32
N GLU A 108 -5.93 2.12 -15.64
CA GLU A 108 -5.03 2.71 -14.62
C GLU A 108 -5.74 3.77 -13.79
N TYR A 109 -6.53 4.64 -14.42
CA TYR A 109 -7.33 5.66 -13.74
C TYR A 109 -8.42 5.05 -12.86
N SER A 110 -9.12 4.02 -13.35
CA SER A 110 -10.15 3.30 -12.59
C SER A 110 -9.54 2.64 -11.35
N SER A 111 -8.43 1.92 -11.51
CA SER A 111 -7.71 1.29 -10.39
C SER A 111 -7.18 2.33 -9.39
N TYR A 112 -6.66 3.46 -9.86
CA TYR A 112 -6.22 4.56 -9.00
C TYR A 112 -7.39 5.16 -8.20
N SER A 113 -8.55 5.35 -8.83
CA SER A 113 -9.74 5.91 -8.18
C SER A 113 -10.30 5.00 -7.08
N GLU A 114 -10.16 3.68 -7.22
CA GLU A 114 -10.55 2.72 -6.18
C GLU A 114 -9.52 2.62 -5.04
N LEU A 115 -8.23 2.78 -5.36
CA LEU A 115 -7.12 2.69 -4.40
C LEU A 115 -6.98 3.94 -3.54
N CYS A 116 -7.41 5.12 -4.01
CA CYS A 116 -7.08 6.41 -3.40
C CYS A 116 -8.33 7.19 -2.92
N ARG A 117 -9.05 6.66 -1.93
CA ARG A 117 -10.29 7.21 -1.34
C ARG A 117 -10.05 8.02 -0.05
N GLY A 118 -9.01 8.85 -0.02
CA GLY A 118 -8.54 9.53 1.20
C GLY A 118 -9.53 10.53 1.77
N HIS A 119 -10.27 11.22 0.91
CA HIS A 119 -11.33 12.15 1.31
C HIS A 119 -12.48 11.43 2.03
N GLU A 120 -12.86 10.23 1.58
CA GLU A 120 -13.89 9.44 2.24
C GLU A 120 -13.42 8.90 3.59
N CYS A 121 -12.16 8.46 3.69
CA CYS A 121 -11.55 8.12 4.97
C CYS A 121 -11.61 9.31 5.94
N LYS A 122 -11.11 10.49 5.53
CA LYS A 122 -11.14 11.72 6.35
C LYS A 122 -12.57 12.03 6.80
N ASN A 123 -13.55 12.01 5.89
CA ASN A 123 -14.93 12.35 6.21
C ASN A 123 -15.58 11.36 7.17
N SER A 124 -15.35 10.06 6.99
CA SER A 124 -15.87 9.01 7.87
C SER A 124 -15.34 9.17 9.30
N ILE A 125 -14.03 9.38 9.44
CA ILE A 125 -13.38 9.59 10.74
C ILE A 125 -13.85 10.89 11.39
N CYS A 126 -13.87 12.00 10.64
CA CYS A 126 -14.28 13.29 11.18
C CYS A 126 -15.77 13.36 11.56
N ASP A 127 -16.64 12.64 10.85
CA ASP A 127 -18.05 12.51 11.25
C ASP A 127 -18.18 11.75 12.59
N LYS A 128 -17.44 10.65 12.77
CA LYS A 128 -17.41 9.90 14.04
C LYS A 128 -16.83 10.76 15.18
N TYR A 129 -15.79 11.55 14.92
CA TYR A 129 -15.18 12.45 15.90
C TYR A 129 -16.14 13.56 16.36
N ARG A 130 -16.78 14.26 15.41
CA ARG A 130 -17.75 15.33 15.71
C ARG A 130 -18.98 14.82 16.48
N LYS A 131 -19.33 13.55 16.31
CA LYS A 131 -20.40 12.87 17.08
C LYS A 131 -19.95 12.41 18.47
N GLY A 132 -18.68 12.60 18.85
CA GLY A 132 -18.11 12.15 20.12
C GLY A 132 -18.06 10.62 20.25
N VAL A 133 -17.93 9.89 19.13
CA VAL A 133 -17.85 8.42 19.13
C VAL A 133 -16.42 7.95 19.31
N ILE A 134 -15.46 8.69 18.76
CA ILE A 134 -14.02 8.41 18.75
C ILE A 134 -13.26 9.64 19.25
N ASP A 135 -12.00 9.44 19.65
CA ASP A 135 -11.07 10.51 20.00
C ASP A 135 -9.63 10.04 19.76
N GLY A 136 -8.67 10.95 19.87
CA GLY A 136 -7.25 10.65 19.72
C GLY A 136 -6.42 11.90 19.42
N SER A 137 -5.11 11.76 19.59
CA SER A 137 -4.15 12.87 19.47
C SER A 137 -4.18 13.59 18.12
N ALA A 138 -4.55 12.89 17.05
CA ALA A 138 -4.61 13.45 15.70
C ALA A 138 -5.99 14.01 15.32
N CYS A 139 -7.05 13.77 16.10
CA CYS A 139 -8.43 14.08 15.67
C CYS A 139 -8.67 15.58 15.45
N SER A 140 -8.30 16.43 16.42
CA SER A 140 -8.47 17.89 16.27
C SER A 140 -7.63 18.43 15.10
N SER A 141 -6.42 17.91 14.91
CA SER A 141 -5.53 18.29 13.80
C SER A 141 -6.10 17.89 12.42
N LEU A 142 -6.77 16.74 12.34
CA LEU A 142 -7.36 16.22 11.11
C LEU A 142 -8.69 16.90 10.74
N CYS A 143 -9.53 17.18 11.74
CA CYS A 143 -10.95 17.47 11.53
C CYS A 143 -11.38 18.91 11.82
N GLU A 144 -10.58 19.66 12.58
CA GLU A 144 -10.88 21.04 13.01
C GLU A 144 -9.81 22.03 12.57
N LYS A 145 -8.53 21.74 12.83
CA LYS A 145 -7.41 22.65 12.58
C LYS A 145 -6.83 22.54 11.16
N ASP A 146 -7.15 21.44 10.45
CA ASP A 146 -6.61 21.09 9.13
C ASP A 146 -5.06 21.14 9.05
N THR A 147 -4.38 20.90 10.18
CA THR A 147 -2.90 20.83 10.25
C THR A 147 -2.36 19.45 9.88
N LEU A 148 -3.23 18.43 9.83
CA LEU A 148 -2.94 17.10 9.32
C LEU A 148 -3.67 16.91 7.98
N TYR A 149 -2.93 16.77 6.88
CA TYR A 149 -3.50 16.59 5.55
C TYR A 149 -2.99 15.32 4.85
N LEU A 150 -3.88 14.70 4.08
CA LEU A 150 -3.57 13.54 3.25
C LEU A 150 -3.04 14.03 1.90
N GLY A 151 -1.77 13.74 1.61
CA GLY A 151 -1.07 14.10 0.39
C GLY A 151 -1.08 12.97 -0.65
N LYS A 152 0.11 12.51 -1.07
CA LYS A 152 0.24 11.49 -2.13
C LYS A 152 -0.25 10.13 -1.63
N CYS A 153 -1.11 9.50 -2.43
CA CYS A 153 -1.61 8.14 -2.22
C CYS A 153 -0.52 7.10 -2.48
N LEU A 154 -0.38 6.15 -1.55
CA LEU A 154 0.56 5.03 -1.56
C LEU A 154 -0.17 3.68 -1.32
N SER A 155 -1.51 3.67 -1.44
CA SER A 155 -2.35 2.50 -1.18
C SER A 155 -2.09 1.38 -2.19
N ALA A 156 -1.85 0.17 -1.70
CA ALA A 156 -1.76 -1.04 -2.53
C ALA A 156 -3.06 -1.87 -2.54
N LYS A 157 -3.98 -1.62 -1.59
CA LYS A 157 -5.25 -2.36 -1.45
C LYS A 157 -6.40 -1.36 -1.22
N PRO A 158 -7.60 -1.61 -1.76
CA PRO A 158 -8.74 -0.69 -1.60
C PRO A 158 -9.21 -0.55 -0.15
N ASN A 159 -9.12 -1.61 0.65
CA ASN A 159 -9.52 -1.57 2.06
C ASN A 159 -8.48 -0.88 2.95
N ASN A 160 -7.22 -0.84 2.52
CA ASN A 160 -6.09 -0.38 3.33
C ASN A 160 -5.48 0.85 2.66
N GLN A 161 -5.96 2.00 3.09
CA GLN A 161 -5.61 3.27 2.50
C GLN A 161 -4.34 3.82 3.16
N VAL A 162 -3.33 4.16 2.35
CA VAL A 162 -2.04 4.68 2.82
C VAL A 162 -1.73 5.98 2.10
N TYR A 163 -1.45 7.03 2.85
CA TYR A 163 -1.12 8.35 2.33
C TYR A 163 0.17 8.87 2.95
N SER A 164 1.00 9.50 2.15
CA SER A 164 1.98 10.45 2.69
C SER A 164 1.25 11.75 3.08
N GLY A 165 1.69 12.41 4.14
CA GLY A 165 1.07 13.64 4.62
C GLY A 165 2.00 14.45 5.52
N GLY A 166 1.60 15.68 5.81
CA GLY A 166 2.25 16.54 6.80
C GLY A 166 1.37 16.69 8.03
N TRP A 167 1.99 16.73 9.22
CA TRP A 167 1.36 17.12 10.47
C TRP A 167 2.16 18.25 11.13
N GLY A 168 1.76 19.50 10.86
CA GLY A 168 2.60 20.65 11.21
C GLY A 168 3.96 20.57 10.50
N ASP A 169 5.05 20.57 11.26
CA ASP A 169 6.42 20.45 10.74
C ASP A 169 6.90 19.00 10.52
N LEU A 170 6.07 18.01 10.86
CA LEU A 170 6.43 16.59 10.75
C LEU A 170 5.90 16.01 9.44
N GLU A 171 6.73 15.25 8.73
CA GLU A 171 6.26 14.39 7.64
C GLU A 171 5.87 13.00 8.16
N GLY A 172 4.68 12.54 7.78
CA GLY A 172 4.14 11.27 8.24
C GLY A 172 3.51 10.44 7.14
N VAL A 173 3.28 9.17 7.45
CA VAL A 173 2.46 8.25 6.67
C VAL A 173 1.18 7.99 7.45
N ILE A 174 0.06 8.37 6.85
CA ILE A 174 -1.30 8.22 7.38
C ILE A 174 -1.86 6.91 6.87
N LYS A 175 -2.25 6.02 7.78
CA LYS A 175 -2.86 4.73 7.46
C LYS A 175 -4.30 4.73 7.96
N CYS A 176 -5.20 4.30 7.09
CA CYS A 176 -6.63 4.29 7.34
C CYS A 176 -7.27 3.01 6.84
N GLN A 177 -8.17 2.45 7.64
CA GLN A 177 -8.90 1.24 7.31
C GLN A 177 -10.28 1.62 6.79
N MET A 178 -10.60 1.17 5.58
CA MET A 178 -11.94 1.33 5.01
C MET A 178 -12.80 0.14 5.40
N GLU A 179 -14.04 0.42 5.79
CA GLU A 179 -15.02 -0.63 6.07
C GLU A 179 -15.29 -1.43 4.78
N GLU A 180 -15.11 -2.75 4.84
CA GLU A 180 -15.45 -3.64 3.73
C GLU A 180 -16.95 -3.53 3.44
N ILE A 181 -17.30 -3.06 2.25
CA ILE A 181 -18.64 -3.29 1.70
C ILE A 181 -18.71 -4.80 1.49
N PRO A 182 -19.59 -5.54 2.20
CA PRO A 182 -19.67 -6.98 2.02
C PRO A 182 -20.10 -7.26 0.57
N HIS A 183 -19.15 -7.67 -0.27
CA HIS A 183 -19.47 -8.33 -1.52
C HIS A 183 -20.23 -9.60 -1.16
N TYR A 184 -21.48 -9.69 -1.60
CA TYR A 184 -22.35 -10.86 -1.45
C TYR A 184 -21.76 -12.04 -2.23
N ASN A 185 -20.73 -12.68 -1.69
CA ASN A 185 -20.25 -13.96 -2.18
C ASN A 185 -21.13 -15.05 -1.57
N LEU A 186 -22.16 -15.45 -2.32
CA LEU A 186 -22.94 -16.67 -2.07
C LEU A 186 -22.01 -17.88 -2.23
N GLY A 187 -21.45 -18.38 -1.13
CA GLY A 187 -20.64 -19.60 -1.21
C GLY A 187 -19.79 -20.01 0.00
N ALA A 188 -19.76 -19.24 1.10
CA ALA A 188 -19.08 -19.68 2.33
C ALA A 188 -20.05 -19.59 3.51
N GLU A 189 -20.59 -20.75 3.90
CA GLU A 189 -21.36 -20.91 5.14
C GLU A 189 -20.47 -20.60 6.35
N MET A 190 -20.93 -19.61 7.12
CA MET A 190 -20.73 -19.45 8.56
C MET A 190 -19.28 -19.47 9.08
N GLU A 191 -18.53 -18.41 8.82
CA GLU A 191 -17.57 -17.90 9.79
C GLU A 191 -18.10 -16.61 10.44
N HIS A 192 -18.27 -16.70 11.76
CA HIS A 192 -18.44 -15.64 12.74
C HIS A 192 -18.82 -14.25 12.19
N ARG A 193 -20.14 -13.98 12.15
CA ARG A 193 -20.79 -12.67 12.30
C ARG A 193 -19.79 -11.52 12.51
N LYS A 194 -19.34 -10.88 11.42
CA LYS A 194 -18.52 -9.65 11.45
C LYS A 194 -19.11 -8.72 12.50
N GLU A 195 -18.37 -8.53 13.60
CA GLU A 195 -18.85 -7.76 14.73
C GLU A 195 -19.17 -6.34 14.26
N ALA A 196 -20.39 -5.88 14.59
CA ALA A 196 -20.91 -4.58 14.19
C ALA A 196 -19.90 -3.47 14.49
N SER A 197 -19.52 -2.67 13.47
CA SER A 197 -18.60 -1.51 13.47
C SER A 197 -17.55 -1.49 14.59
N PRO A 198 -16.23 -1.46 14.29
CA PRO A 198 -15.16 -1.60 15.29
C PRO A 198 -15.27 -0.63 16.49
N PHE A 199 -15.99 0.50 16.33
CA PHE A 199 -16.23 1.53 17.32
C PHE A 199 -17.42 1.30 18.26
N ASN A 200 -18.21 0.24 18.10
CA ASN A 200 -19.33 -0.06 19.00
C ASN A 200 -18.89 -0.65 20.34
N LYS A 201 -17.64 -1.10 20.42
CA LYS A 201 -17.01 -1.64 21.63
C LYS A 201 -15.91 -0.67 22.12
N PRO A 202 -15.80 -0.41 23.43
CA PRO A 202 -16.72 -0.84 24.48
C PRO A 202 -18.08 -0.11 24.45
N THR A 203 -19.09 -0.72 25.08
CA THR A 203 -20.45 -0.14 25.20
C THR A 203 -20.48 0.96 26.25
N LYS A 204 -21.44 1.89 26.11
CA LYS A 204 -21.67 2.94 27.13
C LYS A 204 -21.90 2.29 28.51
N GLY A 205 -21.22 2.79 29.53
CA GLY A 205 -21.31 2.27 30.91
C GLY A 205 -20.29 1.18 31.26
N THR A 206 -19.38 0.82 30.35
CA THR A 206 -18.24 -0.05 30.66
C THR A 206 -17.28 0.67 31.63
N SER A 207 -16.90 0.03 32.73
CA SER A 207 -15.89 0.58 33.65
C SER A 207 -14.47 0.45 33.08
N VAL A 208 -13.53 1.23 33.61
CA VAL A 208 -12.11 1.19 33.19
C VAL A 208 -11.49 -0.18 33.48
N GLU A 209 -11.83 -0.80 34.60
CA GLU A 209 -11.39 -2.15 34.97
C GLU A 209 -11.92 -3.19 33.99
N LYS A 210 -13.20 -3.05 33.59
CA LYS A 210 -13.78 -3.95 32.62
C LYS A 210 -13.14 -3.80 31.25
N PHE A 211 -12.82 -2.57 30.85
CA PHE A 211 -12.06 -2.30 29.63
C PHE A 211 -10.66 -2.92 29.70
N LYS A 212 -9.99 -2.83 30.85
CA LYS A 212 -8.68 -3.47 31.08
C LYS A 212 -8.74 -4.98 30.92
N GLU A 213 -9.77 -5.64 31.46
CA GLU A 213 -9.98 -7.07 31.25
C GLU A 213 -10.21 -7.43 29.77
N MET A 214 -10.97 -6.61 29.03
CA MET A 214 -11.20 -6.82 27.60
C MET A 214 -9.90 -6.71 26.80
N VAL A 215 -9.10 -5.68 27.07
CA VAL A 215 -7.78 -5.48 26.44
C VAL A 215 -6.86 -6.65 26.80
N LEU A 216 -6.77 -7.02 28.07
CA LEU A 216 -5.97 -8.17 28.52
C LEU A 216 -6.37 -9.45 27.80
N SER A 217 -7.67 -9.75 27.72
CA SER A 217 -8.18 -10.93 27.03
C SER A 217 -7.87 -10.90 25.53
N HIS A 218 -7.96 -9.73 24.88
CA HIS A 218 -7.66 -9.58 23.46
C HIS A 218 -6.16 -9.73 23.16
N LEU A 219 -5.31 -9.14 23.99
CA LEU A 219 -3.87 -9.32 23.85
C LEU A 219 -3.48 -10.76 24.11
N LYS A 220 -4.05 -11.40 25.13
CA LYS A 220 -3.84 -12.83 25.43
C LYS A 220 -4.19 -13.72 24.25
N THR A 221 -5.29 -13.45 23.53
CA THR A 221 -5.65 -14.24 22.35
C THR A 221 -4.74 -13.97 21.15
N LYS A 222 -4.16 -12.76 21.05
CA LYS A 222 -3.22 -12.39 19.98
C LYS A 222 -1.82 -12.95 20.23
N VAL A 223 -1.19 -12.62 21.35
CA VAL A 223 0.23 -12.92 21.64
C VAL A 223 0.45 -14.16 22.51
N GLY A 224 -0.63 -14.80 22.98
CA GLY A 224 -0.56 -15.96 23.88
C GLY A 224 -0.40 -15.58 25.35
N GLU A 225 -0.15 -16.57 26.20
CA GLU A 225 0.14 -16.34 27.62
C GLU A 225 1.60 -15.92 27.79
N GLN A 226 1.83 -14.65 28.14
CA GLN A 226 3.16 -14.08 28.34
C GLN A 226 3.27 -13.51 29.75
N ALA A 227 4.45 -13.64 30.38
CA ALA A 227 4.68 -13.12 31.73
C ALA A 227 4.53 -11.59 31.80
N ASN A 228 4.99 -10.88 30.77
CA ASN A 228 4.98 -9.41 30.70
C ASN A 228 3.69 -8.84 30.06
N LEU A 229 2.64 -9.66 29.90
CA LEU A 229 1.37 -9.22 29.34
C LEU A 229 0.74 -8.03 30.11
N PRO A 230 0.82 -7.96 31.46
CA PRO A 230 0.32 -6.80 32.21
C PRO A 230 1.04 -5.49 31.85
N ASP A 231 2.32 -5.54 31.50
CA ASP A 231 3.10 -4.37 31.11
C ASP A 231 2.65 -3.88 29.73
N LEU A 232 2.38 -4.80 28.79
CA LEU A 232 1.81 -4.46 27.49
C LEU A 232 0.44 -3.80 27.63
N VAL A 233 -0.42 -4.30 28.52
CA VAL A 233 -1.70 -3.65 28.83
C VAL A 233 -1.48 -2.24 29.37
N SER A 234 -0.49 -2.05 30.24
CA SER A 234 -0.16 -0.74 30.81
C SER A 234 0.35 0.25 29.74
N LEU A 235 1.16 -0.24 28.78
CA LEU A 235 1.61 0.52 27.63
C LEU A 235 0.44 0.90 26.70
N VAL A 236 -0.49 -0.01 26.43
CA VAL A 236 -1.69 0.28 25.65
C VAL A 236 -2.54 1.36 26.33
N PHE A 237 -2.68 1.30 27.65
CA PHE A 237 -3.43 2.29 28.41
C PHE A 237 -2.74 3.66 28.42
N SER A 238 -1.41 3.72 28.47
CA SER A 238 -0.67 4.98 28.38
C SER A 238 -0.75 5.62 27.00
N VAL A 239 -0.89 4.83 25.93
CA VAL A 239 -1.15 5.34 24.58
C VAL A 239 -2.62 5.77 24.41
N ALA A 240 -3.56 5.08 25.08
CA ALA A 240 -4.98 5.41 25.01
C ALA A 240 -5.32 6.74 25.69
N ASP A 241 -4.71 7.00 26.86
CA ASP A 241 -4.76 8.28 27.58
C ASP A 241 -3.84 9.31 26.90
N TYR A 242 -4.29 9.80 25.73
CA TYR A 242 -3.48 10.74 24.94
C TYR A 242 -3.46 12.14 25.55
N ASN A 243 -4.52 12.53 26.26
CA ASN A 243 -4.66 13.84 26.88
C ASN A 243 -3.90 13.92 28.24
N LYS A 244 -3.45 12.76 28.76
CA LYS A 244 -2.67 12.60 29.99
C LYS A 244 -3.39 13.06 31.24
N ASP A 245 -4.71 12.88 31.28
CA ASP A 245 -5.53 13.21 32.45
C ASP A 245 -5.61 12.06 33.47
N GLY A 246 -5.06 10.88 33.13
CA GLY A 246 -5.05 9.69 33.97
C GLY A 246 -6.38 8.93 33.97
N LEU A 247 -7.35 9.36 33.17
CA LEU A 247 -8.65 8.74 32.96
C LEU A 247 -8.74 8.24 31.52
N ILE A 248 -9.61 7.26 31.29
CA ILE A 248 -9.89 6.78 29.93
C ILE A 248 -11.36 7.00 29.66
N SER A 249 -11.64 7.93 28.76
CA SER A 249 -12.99 8.23 28.30
C SER A 249 -13.51 7.14 27.36
N LEU A 250 -14.83 7.12 27.17
CA LEU A 250 -15.47 6.18 26.23
C LEU A 250 -14.94 6.35 24.79
N PRO A 251 -14.81 7.57 24.23
CA PRO A 251 -14.24 7.77 22.90
C PRO A 251 -12.79 7.28 22.75
N GLU A 252 -11.95 7.49 23.76
CA GLU A 252 -10.56 6.99 23.78
C GLU A 252 -10.52 5.47 23.79
N SER A 253 -11.30 4.83 24.67
CA SER A 253 -11.37 3.37 24.75
C SER A 253 -11.88 2.72 23.46
N ARG A 254 -12.83 3.35 22.76
CA ARG A 254 -13.33 2.86 21.46
C ARG A 254 -12.29 2.97 20.35
N SER A 255 -11.57 4.08 20.32
CA SER A 255 -10.51 4.31 19.34
C SER A 255 -9.37 3.34 19.55
N MET A 256 -8.95 3.16 20.82
CA MET A 256 -7.93 2.18 21.17
C MET A 256 -8.38 0.75 20.86
N TRP A 257 -9.62 0.36 21.19
CA TRP A 257 -10.13 -0.97 20.87
C TRP A 257 -10.13 -1.25 19.36
N ALA A 258 -10.51 -0.28 18.54
CA ALA A 258 -10.49 -0.38 17.09
C ALA A 258 -9.06 -0.56 16.55
N LEU A 259 -8.11 0.24 17.05
CA LEU A 259 -6.69 0.16 16.67
C LEU A 259 -6.06 -1.18 17.06
N LEU A 260 -6.36 -1.73 18.24
CA LEU A 260 -5.84 -3.02 18.71
C LEU A 260 -6.31 -4.22 17.87
N GLN A 261 -7.34 -4.05 17.03
CA GLN A 261 -7.70 -5.09 16.06
C GLN A 261 -6.67 -5.20 14.92
N LEU A 262 -5.93 -4.12 14.66
CA LEU A 262 -4.93 -4.04 13.61
C LEU A 262 -3.58 -4.56 14.12
N ASN A 263 -3.10 -5.66 13.55
CA ASN A 263 -1.80 -6.23 13.92
C ASN A 263 -0.65 -5.23 13.73
N GLU A 264 -0.75 -4.39 12.71
CA GLU A 264 0.25 -3.34 12.42
C GLU A 264 0.34 -2.28 13.52
N PHE A 265 -0.79 -1.88 14.11
CA PHE A 265 -0.80 -0.95 15.23
C PHE A 265 -0.27 -1.62 16.51
N LEU A 266 -0.66 -2.88 16.77
CA LEU A 266 -0.12 -3.65 17.88
C LEU A 266 1.42 -3.71 17.81
N LEU A 267 1.98 -3.94 16.63
CA LEU A 267 3.43 -3.97 16.44
C LEU A 267 4.09 -2.59 16.55
N ALA A 268 3.40 -1.53 16.13
CA ALA A 268 3.89 -0.17 16.34
C ALA A 268 4.05 0.15 17.85
N ILE A 269 3.18 -0.40 18.70
CA ILE A 269 3.30 -0.30 20.17
C ILE A 269 4.37 -1.24 20.72
N VAL A 270 4.32 -2.53 20.37
CA VAL A 270 5.24 -3.56 20.91
C VAL A 270 6.70 -3.24 20.59
N LEU A 271 6.96 -2.67 19.41
CA LEU A 271 8.30 -2.36 18.94
C LEU A 271 8.63 -0.87 19.01
N GLN A 272 7.84 -0.06 19.74
CA GLN A 272 7.97 1.41 19.74
C GLN A 272 9.36 1.91 20.15
N ASP A 273 10.02 1.21 21.08
CA ASP A 273 11.35 1.57 21.59
C ASP A 273 12.50 0.94 20.78
N ARG A 274 12.19 0.25 19.68
CA ARG A 274 13.19 -0.39 18.82
C ARG A 274 13.59 0.52 17.68
N GLU A 275 14.86 0.50 17.32
CA GLU A 275 15.39 1.38 16.26
C GLU A 275 14.86 1.03 14.87
N HIS A 276 14.33 -0.18 14.68
CA HIS A 276 13.91 -0.69 13.38
C HIS A 276 12.47 -0.35 13.00
N THR A 277 11.71 0.33 13.84
CA THR A 277 10.31 0.69 13.56
C THR A 277 10.14 2.21 13.42
N PRO A 278 9.24 2.67 12.51
CA PRO A 278 8.82 4.06 12.46
C PRO A 278 8.04 4.41 13.73
N ARG A 279 8.25 5.63 14.24
CA ARG A 279 7.55 6.09 15.45
C ARG A 279 6.07 6.34 15.17
N LEU A 280 5.21 5.94 16.11
CA LEU A 280 3.81 6.36 16.13
C LEU A 280 3.73 7.84 16.52
N LEU A 281 3.25 8.69 15.60
CA LEU A 281 3.07 10.12 15.84
C LEU A 281 1.73 10.42 16.51
N GLY A 282 0.68 9.68 16.14
CA GLY A 282 -0.64 9.83 16.73
C GLY A 282 -1.73 9.05 16.02
N PHE A 283 -2.96 9.18 16.49
CA PHE A 283 -4.11 8.45 15.96
C PHE A 283 -5.41 9.22 16.11
N CYS A 284 -6.43 8.83 15.35
CA CYS A 284 -7.80 9.30 15.45
C CYS A 284 -8.78 8.18 15.05
N GLY A 285 -9.50 7.60 16.02
CA GLY A 285 -10.27 6.38 15.74
C GLY A 285 -9.35 5.23 15.36
N ASP A 286 -9.58 4.59 14.22
CA ASP A 286 -8.74 3.54 13.63
C ASP A 286 -7.75 4.06 12.57
N LEU A 287 -7.69 5.38 12.37
CA LEU A 287 -6.65 6.04 11.58
C LEU A 287 -5.45 6.31 12.48
N PHE A 288 -4.25 6.00 12.01
CA PHE A 288 -3.01 6.31 12.73
C PHE A 288 -1.94 6.86 11.80
N VAL A 289 -1.03 7.63 12.39
CA VAL A 289 0.03 8.34 11.69
C VAL A 289 1.36 7.86 12.22
N ILE A 290 2.23 7.41 11.33
CA ILE A 290 3.60 7.01 11.64
C ILE A 290 4.60 7.96 10.97
N GLU A 291 5.81 8.01 11.49
CA GLU A 291 6.92 8.72 10.87
C GLU A 291 7.14 8.26 9.43
N LYS A 292 7.39 9.22 8.52
CA LYS A 292 7.73 8.91 7.13
C LYS A 292 9.17 8.43 7.03
N VAL A 293 9.37 7.29 6.37
CA VAL A 293 10.70 6.80 6.02
C VAL A 293 11.10 7.37 4.66
N PRO A 294 12.28 8.01 4.55
CA PRO A 294 12.67 8.75 3.35
C PRO A 294 12.99 7.82 2.19
N ASN A 295 13.70 6.71 2.43
CA ASN A 295 14.16 5.80 1.39
C ASN A 295 13.39 4.47 1.48
N ALA A 296 12.37 4.30 0.66
CA ALA A 296 11.60 3.07 0.52
C ALA A 296 11.14 2.90 -0.94
N PRO A 297 11.08 1.67 -1.49
CA PRO A 297 11.42 0.37 -0.87
C PRO A 297 12.93 0.17 -0.66
N LEU A 298 13.34 -0.93 0.00
CA LEU A 298 14.73 -1.22 0.34
C LEU A 298 15.66 -1.28 -0.88
N TYR A 299 15.15 -1.89 -1.95
CA TYR A 299 15.72 -1.92 -3.30
C TYR A 299 14.59 -2.27 -4.28
N GLY A 300 14.84 -2.12 -5.57
CA GLY A 300 13.82 -2.35 -6.59
C GLY A 300 13.15 -1.07 -7.07
N ILE A 301 12.68 -1.11 -8.32
CA ILE A 301 11.96 0.00 -8.94
C ILE A 301 10.51 -0.45 -9.12
N SER A 302 9.56 0.31 -8.59
CA SER A 302 8.14 0.12 -8.91
C SER A 302 7.87 0.65 -10.32
N LEU A 303 7.79 -0.28 -11.28
CA LEU A 303 7.47 0.04 -12.67
C LEU A 303 5.97 -0.22 -12.92
N PRO A 304 5.29 0.62 -13.72
CA PRO A 304 3.94 0.31 -14.18
C PRO A 304 3.91 -1.06 -14.87
N TRP A 305 2.88 -1.86 -14.61
CA TRP A 305 2.74 -3.23 -15.14
C TRP A 305 2.96 -3.33 -16.65
N VAL A 306 2.56 -2.29 -17.39
CA VAL A 306 2.74 -2.19 -18.85
C VAL A 306 4.21 -2.14 -19.25
N VAL A 307 5.07 -1.50 -18.45
CA VAL A 307 6.52 -1.41 -18.67
C VAL A 307 7.20 -2.70 -18.26
N GLU A 308 6.75 -3.33 -17.17
CA GLU A 308 7.27 -4.62 -16.70
C GLU A 308 7.18 -5.71 -17.78
N LEU A 309 6.10 -5.72 -18.57
CA LEU A 309 5.89 -6.71 -19.62
C LEU A 309 6.95 -6.68 -20.74
N TRP A 310 7.64 -5.55 -20.95
CA TRP A 310 8.63 -5.38 -22.01
C TRP A 310 10.08 -5.57 -21.55
N ILE A 311 10.34 -5.78 -20.25
CA ILE A 311 11.70 -5.88 -19.70
C ILE A 311 12.04 -7.35 -19.39
N PRO A 312 13.09 -7.93 -20.02
CA PRO A 312 13.56 -9.27 -19.67
C PRO A 312 13.97 -9.39 -18.20
N ALA A 313 13.63 -10.51 -17.54
CA ALA A 313 13.85 -10.71 -16.10
C ALA A 313 15.31 -10.52 -15.64
N GLY A 314 16.29 -10.84 -16.50
CA GLY A 314 17.71 -10.62 -16.20
C GLY A 314 18.12 -9.14 -16.15
N VAL A 315 17.52 -8.32 -17.02
CA VAL A 315 17.74 -6.85 -17.03
C VAL A 315 17.08 -6.21 -15.82
N ARG A 316 15.89 -6.68 -15.44
CA ARG A 316 15.17 -6.20 -14.25
C ARG A 316 15.97 -6.35 -12.96
N ARG A 317 16.55 -7.54 -12.69
CA ARG A 317 17.40 -7.76 -11.50
C ARG A 317 18.60 -6.81 -11.45
N SER A 318 19.18 -6.48 -12.60
CA SER A 318 20.29 -5.52 -12.68
C SER A 318 19.82 -4.08 -12.47
N MET A 319 18.62 -3.71 -12.91
CA MET A 319 18.05 -2.37 -12.75
C MET A 319 17.61 -2.08 -11.31
N ASP A 320 16.98 -3.06 -10.64
CA ASP A 320 16.50 -2.96 -9.26
C ASP A 320 17.61 -2.62 -8.26
N GLN A 321 18.86 -2.92 -8.62
CA GLN A 321 20.02 -2.74 -7.79
C GLN A 321 20.84 -1.47 -8.12
N TRP A 322 20.53 -0.79 -9.23
CA TRP A 322 21.29 0.39 -9.68
C TRP A 322 21.18 1.56 -8.70
N PHE A 323 20.04 1.71 -8.03
CA PHE A 323 19.76 2.79 -7.09
C PHE A 323 20.03 2.41 -5.63
N THR A 324 20.87 1.40 -5.39
CA THR A 324 21.23 0.97 -4.03
C THR A 324 22.44 1.74 -3.49
N PRO A 325 22.54 1.96 -2.17
CA PRO A 325 23.66 2.71 -1.58
C PRO A 325 24.98 1.94 -1.69
N SER A 326 26.10 2.60 -1.37
CA SER A 326 27.43 1.94 -1.34
C SER A 326 27.42 0.70 -0.44
N TRP A 327 28.21 -0.31 -0.76
CA TRP A 327 28.21 -1.60 -0.04
C TRP A 327 28.33 -1.50 1.50
N PRO A 328 29.17 -0.63 2.10
CA PRO A 328 29.21 -0.49 3.56
C PRO A 328 27.87 -0.08 4.19
N ARG A 329 27.11 0.79 3.49
CA ARG A 329 25.78 1.22 3.91
C ARG A 329 24.76 0.08 3.74
N LYS A 330 24.86 -0.70 2.66
CA LYS A 330 24.05 -1.92 2.50
C LYS A 330 24.26 -2.91 3.65
N ALA A 331 25.52 -3.09 4.05
CA ALA A 331 25.88 -3.95 5.17
C ALA A 331 25.30 -3.43 6.50
N LYS A 332 25.36 -2.10 6.76
CA LYS A 332 24.71 -1.48 7.93
C LYS A 332 23.20 -1.73 7.95
N ILE A 333 22.50 -1.50 6.83
CA ILE A 333 21.05 -1.74 6.72
C ILE A 333 20.72 -3.23 6.94
N SER A 334 21.56 -4.11 6.41
CA SER A 334 21.40 -5.56 6.52
C SER A 334 21.59 -6.06 7.96
N ILE A 335 22.54 -5.49 8.71
CA ILE A 335 22.68 -5.74 10.14
C ILE A 335 21.39 -5.36 10.87
N GLY A 336 20.79 -4.20 10.55
CA GLY A 336 19.51 -3.80 11.11
C GLY A 336 18.36 -4.78 10.82
N LEU A 337 18.38 -5.48 9.68
CA LEU A 337 17.37 -6.51 9.39
C LEU A 337 17.59 -7.78 10.22
N LEU A 338 18.85 -8.15 10.42
CA LEU A 338 19.21 -9.28 11.27
C LEU A 338 18.87 -8.99 12.74
N GLU A 339 19.08 -7.75 13.21
CA GLU A 339 18.69 -7.30 14.55
C GLU A 339 17.17 -7.26 14.73
N LEU A 340 16.43 -6.81 13.72
CA LEU A 340 14.97 -6.90 13.73
C LEU A 340 14.49 -8.36 13.87
N VAL A 341 15.09 -9.30 13.15
CA VAL A 341 14.72 -10.73 13.26
C VAL A 341 14.93 -11.24 14.69
N GLU A 342 16.02 -10.83 15.34
CA GLU A 342 16.33 -11.14 16.74
C GLU A 342 15.26 -10.55 17.69
N ASP A 343 14.93 -9.26 17.53
CA ASP A 343 13.94 -8.55 18.34
C ASP A 343 12.51 -9.11 18.19
N VAL A 344 12.16 -9.57 16.97
CA VAL A 344 10.85 -10.14 16.63
C VAL A 344 10.73 -11.59 17.14
N PHE A 345 11.83 -12.35 17.15
CA PHE A 345 11.83 -13.73 17.63
C PHE A 345 11.94 -13.83 19.16
N HIS A 346 12.76 -12.99 19.80
CA HIS A 346 12.95 -12.93 21.25
C HIS A 346 12.22 -11.73 21.90
N GLY A 347 11.04 -11.40 21.37
CA GLY A 347 10.26 -10.25 21.84
C GLY A 347 9.83 -10.37 23.31
N THR A 348 9.80 -9.24 24.02
CA THR A 348 9.35 -9.15 25.43
C THR A 348 7.93 -9.64 25.66
N TYR A 349 7.10 -9.61 24.61
CA TYR A 349 5.68 -9.96 24.62
C TYR A 349 5.38 -11.18 23.72
N GLY A 350 6.36 -12.03 23.47
CA GLY A 350 6.22 -13.27 22.71
C GLY A 350 6.90 -13.24 21.34
N SER A 351 6.89 -14.39 20.68
CA SER A 351 7.51 -14.60 19.37
C SER A 351 6.57 -14.22 18.22
N PHE A 352 7.14 -13.58 17.21
CA PHE A 352 6.43 -13.16 16.01
C PHE A 352 7.05 -13.79 14.77
N LEU A 353 6.20 -14.06 13.78
CA LEU A 353 6.58 -14.63 12.49
C LEU A 353 6.45 -13.56 11.40
N MET A 354 7.48 -13.42 10.57
CA MET A 354 7.45 -12.54 9.40
C MET A 354 6.91 -13.36 8.22
N CYS A 355 5.67 -13.10 7.81
CA CYS A 355 4.95 -13.87 6.78
C CYS A 355 4.86 -13.19 5.41
N ASP A 356 5.62 -12.11 5.21
CA ASP A 356 5.81 -11.43 3.92
C ASP A 356 7.11 -10.62 3.97
N VAL A 357 8.25 -11.29 3.81
CA VAL A 357 9.56 -10.67 3.78
C VAL A 357 9.91 -10.32 2.33
N SER A 358 9.71 -9.06 1.96
CA SER A 358 10.03 -8.54 0.63
C SER A 358 10.71 -7.17 0.73
N ALA A 359 11.40 -6.76 -0.33
CA ALA A 359 12.07 -5.46 -0.39
C ALA A 359 11.11 -4.28 -0.18
N ASP A 360 9.84 -4.45 -0.55
CA ASP A 360 8.78 -3.45 -0.43
C ASP A 360 8.35 -3.20 1.02
N GLY A 361 8.55 -4.19 1.89
CA GLY A 361 8.21 -4.10 3.32
C GLY A 361 9.21 -3.29 4.15
N PHE A 362 10.37 -2.95 3.59
CA PHE A 362 11.46 -2.29 4.31
C PHE A 362 11.92 -1.00 3.64
N GLY A 363 12.50 -0.11 4.43
CA GLY A 363 13.16 1.11 3.99
C GLY A 363 14.29 1.48 4.94
N TYR A 364 14.86 2.67 4.78
CA TYR A 364 15.91 3.17 5.67
C TYR A 364 15.89 4.70 5.78
N ASN A 365 16.38 5.20 6.92
CA ASN A 365 16.55 6.64 7.17
C ASN A 365 17.85 7.19 6.55
N ASP A 366 18.11 8.49 6.67
CA ASP A 366 19.34 9.11 6.13
C ASP A 366 20.63 8.61 6.79
N ARG A 367 20.53 8.02 7.99
CA ARG A 367 21.63 7.37 8.71
C ARG A 367 21.86 5.92 8.29
N HIS A 368 21.05 5.42 7.34
CA HIS A 368 21.05 4.04 6.85
C HIS A 368 20.69 3.02 7.94
N ASP A 369 19.84 3.43 8.88
CA ASP A 369 19.20 2.53 9.84
C ASP A 369 17.94 1.97 9.19
N LEU A 370 17.79 0.64 9.22
CA LEU A 370 16.63 -0.05 8.66
C LEU A 370 15.33 0.39 9.36
N LYS A 371 14.26 0.57 8.58
CA LYS A 371 12.90 0.77 9.07
C LYS A 371 11.92 -0.19 8.42
N VAL A 372 11.04 -0.80 9.21
CA VAL A 372 9.94 -1.64 8.71
C VAL A 372 8.75 -0.75 8.32
N MET A 373 8.36 -0.81 7.06
CA MET A 373 7.30 0.03 6.49
C MET A 373 5.91 -0.59 6.62
N ASP A 374 5.85 -1.91 6.49
CA ASP A 374 4.62 -2.69 6.55
C ASP A 374 4.81 -3.84 7.55
N THR A 375 4.17 -3.71 8.70
CA THR A 375 4.20 -4.73 9.76
C THR A 375 2.96 -5.61 9.74
N ARG A 376 2.04 -5.46 8.78
CA ARG A 376 0.75 -6.21 8.75
C ARG A 376 0.94 -7.72 8.68
N HIS A 377 2.00 -8.16 8.00
CA HIS A 377 2.33 -9.57 7.83
C HIS A 377 3.34 -10.09 8.86
N ILE A 378 3.72 -9.27 9.84
CA ILE A 378 4.40 -9.76 11.04
C ILE A 378 3.28 -10.16 12.00
N VAL A 379 3.18 -11.45 12.29
CA VAL A 379 2.05 -12.02 13.04
C VAL A 379 2.53 -12.72 14.30
N PRO A 380 1.80 -12.59 15.42
CA PRO A 380 2.13 -13.37 16.61
C PRO A 380 2.05 -14.87 16.31
N GLU A 381 3.01 -15.64 16.81
CA GLU A 381 3.09 -17.08 16.56
C GLU A 381 1.82 -17.81 17.06
N ALA A 382 1.30 -17.45 18.22
CA ALA A 382 0.08 -18.05 18.78
C ALA A 382 -1.14 -17.88 17.85
N THR A 383 -1.30 -16.69 17.25
CA THR A 383 -2.39 -16.41 16.29
C THR A 383 -2.20 -17.24 15.01
N PHE A 384 -0.97 -17.31 14.51
CA PHE A 384 -0.63 -18.10 13.34
C PHE A 384 -0.90 -19.59 13.54
N GLN A 385 -0.43 -20.17 14.65
CA GLN A 385 -0.62 -21.59 14.97
C GLN A 385 -2.11 -21.94 15.06
N LYS A 386 -2.92 -21.05 15.66
CA LYS A 386 -4.37 -21.24 15.72
C LYS A 386 -5.00 -21.23 14.32
N ALA A 387 -4.67 -20.22 13.50
CA ALA A 387 -5.18 -20.11 12.14
C ALA A 387 -4.81 -21.34 11.28
N MET A 388 -3.61 -21.90 11.44
CA MET A 388 -3.18 -23.10 10.72
C MET A 388 -3.91 -24.36 11.16
N ARG A 389 -4.14 -24.56 12.48
CA ARG A 389 -4.88 -25.72 12.99
C ARG A 389 -6.34 -25.78 12.52
N GLU A 390 -6.92 -24.63 12.23
CA GLU A 390 -8.29 -24.49 11.73
C GLU A 390 -8.37 -24.66 10.20
N ARG A 391 -7.26 -24.43 9.48
CA ARG A 391 -7.19 -24.50 8.02
C ARG A 391 -7.15 -25.94 7.51
N ARG A 392 -8.03 -26.25 6.56
CA ARG A 392 -8.03 -27.52 5.83
C ARG A 392 -7.06 -27.47 4.65
N CYS A 393 -6.48 -28.61 4.33
CA CYS A 393 -5.56 -28.76 3.21
C CYS A 393 -5.73 -30.14 2.57
N ASP A 394 -5.52 -30.19 1.26
CA ASP A 394 -5.40 -31.43 0.49
C ASP A 394 -3.95 -31.61 0.00
N MET A 395 -3.22 -30.52 -0.19
CA MET A 395 -1.81 -30.50 -0.55
C MET A 395 -1.00 -29.57 0.37
N GLU A 396 0.32 -29.74 0.41
CA GLU A 396 1.22 -28.88 1.20
C GLU A 396 1.15 -27.40 0.77
N GLU A 397 0.88 -27.13 -0.52
CA GLU A 397 0.78 -25.78 -1.05
C GLU A 397 -0.43 -25.00 -0.50
N ASP A 398 -1.46 -25.71 -0.02
CA ASP A 398 -2.65 -25.09 0.59
C ASP A 398 -2.32 -24.44 1.96
N CYS A 399 -1.23 -24.89 2.59
CA CYS A 399 -0.78 -24.46 3.92
C CYS A 399 0.16 -23.25 3.86
N LEU A 400 -0.30 -22.19 3.20
CA LEU A 400 0.41 -20.92 3.05
C LEU A 400 -0.32 -19.77 3.77
N TYR A 401 0.39 -19.08 4.67
CA TYR A 401 -0.05 -17.81 5.26
C TYR A 401 0.75 -16.64 4.68
N GLY A 402 0.07 -15.55 4.34
CA GLY A 402 0.73 -14.41 3.72
C GLY A 402 1.37 -14.81 2.39
N ALA A 403 2.63 -14.43 2.19
CA ALA A 403 3.41 -14.74 0.99
C ALA A 403 4.41 -15.90 1.19
N ASP A 404 4.95 -16.07 2.40
CA ASP A 404 6.12 -16.94 2.62
C ASP A 404 6.05 -17.84 3.87
N CYS A 405 5.01 -17.76 4.71
CA CYS A 405 4.85 -18.64 5.88
C CYS A 405 4.20 -19.97 5.47
N ARG A 406 5.03 -20.99 5.26
CA ARG A 406 4.59 -22.34 4.85
C ARG A 406 4.64 -23.33 5.99
N THR A 407 3.60 -24.16 6.11
CA THR A 407 3.58 -25.34 6.98
C THR A 407 3.32 -26.61 6.16
N SER A 408 3.31 -27.77 6.81
CA SER A 408 3.06 -29.05 6.16
C SER A 408 1.58 -29.44 6.29
N CYS A 409 1.06 -30.18 5.32
CA CYS A 409 -0.31 -30.70 5.40
C CYS A 409 -0.31 -32.08 6.08
N ASP A 410 -1.01 -32.22 7.21
CA ASP A 410 -1.29 -33.52 7.81
C ASP A 410 -2.43 -34.18 7.01
N LEU A 411 -2.06 -34.97 6.00
CA LEU A 411 -2.99 -35.67 5.10
C LEU A 411 -3.91 -36.65 5.86
N THR A 412 -3.56 -37.06 7.08
CA THR A 412 -4.45 -37.93 7.87
C THR A 412 -5.62 -37.15 8.46
N LYS A 413 -5.41 -35.87 8.78
CA LYS A 413 -6.42 -34.97 9.36
C LYS A 413 -6.99 -33.99 8.35
N HIS A 414 -6.44 -33.94 7.13
CA HIS A 414 -6.71 -32.92 6.11
C HIS A 414 -6.61 -31.50 6.68
N ARG A 415 -5.57 -31.26 7.49
CA ARG A 415 -5.33 -29.98 8.19
C ARG A 415 -3.86 -29.60 8.22
N CYS A 416 -3.59 -28.30 8.21
CA CYS A 416 -2.23 -27.80 8.26
C CYS A 416 -1.60 -28.00 9.64
N THR A 417 -0.29 -28.30 9.67
CA THR A 417 0.49 -28.32 10.90
C THR A 417 0.73 -26.90 11.41
N PRO A 418 0.87 -26.72 12.74
CA PRO A 418 1.10 -25.40 13.33
C PRO A 418 2.55 -24.92 13.20
N GLU A 419 3.49 -25.80 12.89
CA GLU A 419 4.92 -25.50 12.86
C GLU A 419 5.34 -24.95 11.49
N VAL A 420 6.11 -23.86 11.52
CA VAL A 420 6.66 -23.25 10.30
C VAL A 420 7.83 -24.07 9.76
N THR A 421 7.84 -24.27 8.45
CA THR A 421 8.94 -25.00 7.77
C THR A 421 10.21 -24.17 7.65
N GLN A 422 10.09 -22.84 7.57
CA GLN A 422 11.20 -21.89 7.43
C GLN A 422 11.16 -20.81 8.52
N PRO A 423 12.26 -20.57 9.24
CA PRO A 423 12.35 -19.51 10.25
C PRO A 423 12.46 -18.12 9.62
N ASN A 424 12.20 -17.07 10.42
CA ASN A 424 12.31 -15.66 10.00
C ASN A 424 13.69 -15.34 9.40
N LEU A 425 14.77 -15.86 10.01
CA LEU A 425 16.14 -15.64 9.55
C LEU A 425 16.39 -16.17 8.13
N ALA A 426 15.85 -17.34 7.79
CA ALA A 426 16.00 -17.91 6.45
C ALA A 426 15.39 -16.98 5.38
N LYS A 427 14.22 -16.42 5.68
CA LYS A 427 13.51 -15.47 4.82
C LYS A 427 14.25 -14.15 4.68
N ALA A 428 14.73 -13.61 5.80
CA ALA A 428 15.56 -12.40 5.82
C ALA A 428 16.83 -12.58 4.98
N CYS A 429 17.55 -13.69 5.14
CA CYS A 429 18.72 -14.00 4.30
C CYS A 429 18.36 -14.14 2.82
N GLY A 430 17.18 -14.69 2.50
CA GLY A 430 16.66 -14.73 1.13
C GLY A 430 16.50 -13.32 0.52
N ALA A 431 15.92 -12.39 1.28
CA ALA A 431 15.78 -10.99 0.87
C ALA A 431 17.13 -10.24 0.79
N LEU A 432 18.08 -10.56 1.67
CA LEU A 432 19.39 -9.91 1.69
C LEU A 432 20.39 -10.46 0.66
N LYS A 433 20.18 -11.68 0.16
CA LYS A 433 21.17 -12.39 -0.66
C LYS A 433 21.66 -11.56 -1.84
N ASP A 434 20.74 -11.19 -2.73
CA ASP A 434 21.09 -10.45 -3.94
C ASP A 434 21.52 -9.00 -3.61
N TYR A 435 20.97 -8.44 -2.53
CA TYR A 435 21.29 -7.08 -2.06
C TYR A 435 22.74 -6.95 -1.56
N LEU A 436 23.21 -7.94 -0.80
CA LEU A 436 24.56 -7.97 -0.21
C LEU A 436 25.63 -8.49 -1.17
N LEU A 437 25.32 -9.50 -1.99
CA LEU A 437 26.31 -10.06 -2.93
C LEU A 437 26.68 -9.08 -4.04
N ASN A 438 25.75 -8.19 -4.45
CA ASN A 438 26.06 -7.19 -5.46
C ASN A 438 26.90 -6.04 -4.88
N GLY A 439 28.12 -5.89 -5.41
CA GLY A 439 29.11 -4.92 -4.96
C GLY A 439 29.88 -5.38 -3.72
N ALA A 440 29.80 -6.67 -3.38
CA ALA A 440 30.55 -7.26 -2.29
C ALA A 440 32.07 -7.15 -2.52
N PRO A 441 32.84 -6.71 -1.51
CA PRO A 441 34.30 -6.77 -1.55
C PRO A 441 34.79 -8.21 -1.75
N SER A 442 35.76 -8.39 -2.66
CA SER A 442 36.25 -9.71 -3.06
C SER A 442 36.85 -10.52 -1.91
N ASP A 443 37.30 -9.87 -0.85
CA ASP A 443 37.89 -10.51 0.34
C ASP A 443 36.86 -11.24 1.22
N ILE A 444 35.59 -10.87 1.16
CA ILE A 444 34.52 -11.48 1.96
C ILE A 444 33.44 -12.15 1.11
N GLN A 445 33.45 -11.94 -0.21
CA GLN A 445 32.37 -12.38 -1.10
C GLN A 445 32.07 -13.88 -0.99
N GLU A 446 33.10 -14.72 -1.02
CA GLU A 446 32.95 -16.18 -0.94
C GLU A 446 32.37 -16.64 0.41
N GLU A 447 32.91 -16.12 1.52
CA GLU A 447 32.43 -16.47 2.85
C GLU A 447 31.00 -15.94 3.09
N LEU A 448 30.71 -14.73 2.63
CA LEU A 448 29.38 -14.13 2.73
C LEU A 448 28.34 -14.94 1.95
N GLU A 449 28.67 -15.36 0.72
CA GLU A 449 27.81 -16.21 -0.10
C GLU A 449 27.51 -17.54 0.58
N LYS A 450 28.55 -18.21 1.10
CA LYS A 450 28.41 -19.46 1.83
C LYS A 450 27.50 -19.31 3.05
N GLN A 451 27.71 -18.30 3.89
CA GLN A 451 26.89 -18.06 5.08
C GLN A 451 25.44 -17.73 4.71
N LEU A 452 25.20 -16.95 3.66
CA LEU A 452 23.85 -16.64 3.17
C LEU A 452 23.11 -17.88 2.66
N TYR A 453 23.77 -18.77 1.91
CA TYR A 453 23.14 -20.02 1.47
C TYR A 453 22.85 -20.97 2.63
N SER A 454 23.77 -21.10 3.58
CA SER A 454 23.53 -21.87 4.81
C SER A 454 22.34 -21.30 5.59
N CYS A 455 22.24 -19.97 5.68
CA CYS A 455 21.11 -19.29 6.31
C CYS A 455 19.77 -19.57 5.62
N ILE A 456 19.72 -19.48 4.28
CA ILE A 456 18.50 -19.73 3.49
C ILE A 456 18.07 -21.20 3.58
N ALA A 457 19.04 -22.11 3.72
CA ALA A 457 18.79 -23.54 3.83
C ALA A 457 18.26 -23.98 5.20
N LEU A 458 18.16 -23.08 6.18
CA LEU A 458 17.57 -23.37 7.49
C LEU A 458 16.12 -23.86 7.32
N LYS A 459 15.83 -25.03 7.90
CA LYS A 459 14.51 -25.68 7.93
C LYS A 459 14.14 -26.04 9.37
N GLY A 460 12.85 -26.05 9.69
CA GLY A 460 12.38 -26.15 11.07
C GLY A 460 12.10 -27.55 11.65
N SER A 461 12.67 -27.84 12.83
CA SER A 461 12.03 -28.46 14.02
C SER A 461 12.69 -27.94 15.33
N ALA A 462 11.93 -27.80 16.41
CA ALA A 462 12.08 -26.77 17.47
C ALA A 462 13.41 -26.71 18.28
N GLU A 463 14.06 -27.81 18.66
CA GLU A 463 15.12 -27.76 19.69
C GLU A 463 16.56 -27.65 19.15
N GLN A 464 16.85 -28.22 17.98
CA GLN A 464 18.18 -28.11 17.35
C GLN A 464 18.39 -26.72 16.70
N MET A 465 17.29 -26.02 16.43
CA MET A 465 17.22 -24.84 15.57
C MET A 465 17.69 -23.55 16.24
N GLU A 466 17.44 -23.37 17.54
CA GLU A 466 17.79 -22.12 18.24
C GLU A 466 19.31 -21.89 18.29
N MET A 467 20.09 -22.96 18.43
CA MET A 467 21.55 -22.89 18.41
C MET A 467 22.10 -22.57 17.02
N GLU A 468 21.62 -23.25 15.97
CA GLU A 468 22.06 -22.99 14.59
C GLU A 468 21.64 -21.60 14.11
N HIS A 469 20.41 -21.19 14.45
CA HIS A 469 19.88 -19.85 14.19
C HIS A 469 20.78 -18.77 14.81
N SER A 470 21.07 -18.90 16.11
CA SER A 470 21.91 -17.94 16.84
C SER A 470 23.34 -17.90 16.31
N LEU A 471 23.91 -19.05 15.92
CA LEU A 471 25.25 -19.14 15.38
C LEU A 471 25.36 -18.43 14.02
N ILE A 472 24.47 -18.76 13.07
CA ILE A 472 24.49 -18.17 11.73
C ILE A 472 24.21 -16.67 11.80
N LEU A 473 23.23 -16.25 12.60
CA LEU A 473 22.91 -14.84 12.82
C LEU A 473 24.14 -14.05 13.31
N ASN A 474 24.80 -14.56 14.35
CA ASN A 474 25.98 -13.90 14.93
C ASN A 474 27.17 -13.90 13.98
N ASN A 475 27.39 -14.98 13.23
CA ASN A 475 28.45 -15.04 12.23
C ASN A 475 28.23 -14.02 11.11
N LEU A 476 27.00 -13.90 10.59
CA LEU A 476 26.65 -12.91 9.57
C LEU A 476 26.82 -11.49 10.10
N LYS A 477 26.27 -11.17 11.28
CA LYS A 477 26.43 -9.85 11.91
C LYS A 477 27.91 -9.51 12.11
N THR A 478 28.70 -10.45 12.61
CA THR A 478 30.14 -10.25 12.86
C THR A 478 30.93 -10.03 11.56
N LEU A 479 30.63 -10.80 10.51
CA LEU A 479 31.28 -10.68 9.21
C LEU A 479 31.02 -9.30 8.59
N LEU A 480 29.75 -8.85 8.61
CA LEU A 480 29.37 -7.53 8.11
C LEU A 480 29.98 -6.41 8.97
N TRP A 481 29.86 -6.51 10.29
CA TRP A 481 30.37 -5.52 11.24
C TRP A 481 31.89 -5.32 11.11
N LYS A 482 32.65 -6.42 11.04
CA LYS A 482 34.11 -6.38 10.88
C LYS A 482 34.52 -5.63 9.62
N LYS A 483 33.70 -5.67 8.56
CA LYS A 483 34.01 -4.98 7.31
C LYS A 483 33.72 -3.48 7.39
N ILE A 484 32.63 -3.09 8.05
CA ILE A 484 32.20 -1.68 8.11
C ILE A 484 32.83 -0.91 9.28
N SER A 485 33.30 -1.58 10.34
CA SER A 485 33.91 -0.92 11.50
C SER A 485 35.18 -0.14 11.19
N HIS A 486 35.86 -0.48 10.09
CA HIS A 486 37.08 0.19 9.62
C HIS A 486 36.82 1.32 8.60
N THR A 487 35.59 1.47 8.11
CA THR A 487 35.23 2.56 7.19
C THR A 487 34.80 3.78 8.00
N LYS A 488 35.27 4.99 7.63
CA LYS A 488 34.95 6.27 8.30
C LYS A 488 33.46 6.70 8.18
N ASP A 489 32.61 5.83 7.65
CA ASP A 489 31.21 6.08 7.32
C ASP A 489 30.24 5.34 8.28
N SER A 490 30.71 4.89 9.45
CA SER A 490 29.89 4.22 10.47
C SER A 490 29.02 5.16 11.29
#